data_AF-A0A955L3J6-F1
#
_entry.id   AF-A0A955L3J6-F1
#
_cell.length_a   1.000
_cell.length_b   1.000
_cell.length_c   1.000
_cell.angle_alpha   90.00
_cell.angle_beta   90.00
_cell.angle_gamma   90.00
#
_symmetry.space_group_name_H-M   'P 1'
#
loop_
_entity.id
_entity.type
_entity.pdbx_description
1 polymer ?
#
loop_
_entity_poly.entity_id
_entity_poly.type
_entity_poly.pdbx_seq_one_letter_code
_entity_poly.pdbx_strand_id
1 'polypeptide(L)'
;MKLPFLNGKKKDENWYSEDLIALDIGTEFVKTVVFNLTGDKVNVLSYKKVRQQPDAMKGAMIINLRNVVENCNLALKDALAEIPESSPKHMVLGIAGELVQGITIAANMKRENPDFPITKVEIDEVIDKVKEKAFQNALDDVAEKTGMDPNQLEEIDTVINDTYIDGFRVGDPIGFKGTEIKFKIFTTFAPSIHASSLRSLADQLGFEIINIVAEPYAIARSIYGAKDDSFSSIIVDIGGGTTDVAIVQRGGVVGTEMFSFGGRVFTRRLEHSLNLDYNNAEKMKLRYSKKELDETNLKKVRELIAMDSSVWIDGFELALSEFEDVNVYPAEILLCGGGSLLGEIKEEIISHPWLKVLPFNRFPRISYLQPGKLDSINDQTGEPRDPADIAPFALARYTLDLSRQEQHE
;
A
#
# COMPACT_ATOMS: atom_id res chain seq x y z
N MET A 1 -14.85 7.21 20.94
CA MET A 1 -14.02 7.89 19.92
C MET A 1 -14.72 7.68 18.58
N LYS A 2 -15.16 8.73 17.87
CA LYS A 2 -15.94 8.61 16.62
C LYS A 2 -15.04 8.18 15.45
N LEU A 3 -15.56 7.38 14.49
CA LEU A 3 -14.88 7.04 13.22
C LEU A 3 -14.20 8.30 12.63
N PRO A 4 -13.00 8.19 12.02
CA PRO A 4 -12.42 9.28 11.21
C PRO A 4 -13.37 9.79 10.12
N PHE A 5 -14.28 8.93 9.62
CA PHE A 5 -15.32 9.27 8.65
C PHE A 5 -16.50 10.07 9.25
N LEU A 6 -16.71 10.01 10.58
CA LEU A 6 -17.84 10.66 11.28
C LEU A 6 -17.47 11.93 12.05
N ASN A 7 -16.22 12.41 11.97
CA ASN A 7 -15.80 13.65 12.61
C ASN A 7 -15.93 14.84 11.66
N GLY A 8 -16.94 15.67 11.94
CA GLY A 8 -17.20 16.94 11.26
C GLY A 8 -16.11 17.99 11.52
N LYS A 9 -15.01 17.91 10.77
CA LYS A 9 -14.60 19.12 10.04
C LYS A 9 -15.63 19.33 8.94
N LYS A 10 -15.98 20.58 8.61
CA LYS A 10 -16.69 20.86 7.35
C LYS A 10 -15.81 20.30 6.23
N LYS A 11 -16.03 19.05 5.81
CA LYS A 11 -15.46 18.51 4.58
C LYS A 11 -16.02 19.40 3.47
N ASP A 12 -15.15 20.00 2.68
CA ASP A 12 -15.59 20.74 1.50
C ASP A 12 -16.44 19.76 0.67
N GLU A 13 -17.74 20.06 0.50
CA GLU A 13 -18.80 19.10 0.12
C GLU A 13 -18.65 18.48 -1.29
N ASN A 14 -17.48 18.63 -1.95
CA ASN A 14 -17.26 18.11 -3.29
C ASN A 14 -15.79 17.91 -3.68
N TRP A 15 -14.89 17.51 -2.77
CA TRP A 15 -13.46 17.29 -3.09
C TRP A 15 -13.27 16.32 -4.27
N TYR A 16 -14.19 15.39 -4.49
CA TYR A 16 -14.17 14.43 -5.60
C TYR A 16 -14.53 15.03 -6.96
N SER A 17 -14.85 16.33 -7.04
CA SER A 17 -15.14 17.08 -8.28
C SER A 17 -14.00 17.94 -8.79
N GLU A 18 -12.92 18.11 -8.02
CA GLU A 18 -11.71 18.82 -8.43
C GLU A 18 -10.61 17.86 -8.91
N ASP A 19 -9.52 18.43 -9.42
CA ASP A 19 -8.28 17.69 -9.62
C ASP A 19 -7.66 17.38 -8.24
N LEU A 20 -7.06 16.20 -8.12
CA LEU A 20 -6.57 15.59 -6.89
C LEU A 20 -5.12 15.15 -7.03
N ILE A 21 -4.46 14.98 -5.89
CA ILE A 21 -3.07 14.53 -5.84
C ILE A 21 -2.95 13.20 -5.09
N ALA A 22 -2.24 12.25 -5.67
CA ALA A 22 -1.74 11.08 -4.97
C ALA A 22 -0.22 11.21 -4.82
N LEU A 23 0.26 11.12 -3.58
CA LEU A 23 1.68 11.30 -3.25
C LEU A 23 2.21 10.06 -2.53
N ASP A 24 3.11 9.35 -3.20
CA ASP A 24 3.95 8.28 -2.64
C ASP A 24 5.28 8.91 -2.21
N ILE A 25 5.59 8.82 -0.91
CA ILE A 25 6.81 9.36 -0.30
C ILE A 25 7.80 8.21 -0.06
N GLY A 26 8.25 7.61 -1.15
CA GLY A 26 9.18 6.49 -1.12
C GLY A 26 10.60 6.87 -0.68
N THR A 27 11.34 5.91 -0.14
CA THR A 27 12.72 6.10 0.35
C THR A 27 13.71 6.61 -0.72
N GLU A 28 13.53 6.23 -1.98
CA GLU A 28 14.38 6.67 -3.09
C GLU A 28 13.78 7.79 -3.94
N PHE A 29 12.44 7.86 -4.01
CA PHE A 29 11.74 8.80 -4.86
C PHE A 29 10.46 9.28 -4.18
N VAL A 30 10.19 10.57 -4.29
CA VAL A 30 8.82 11.09 -4.16
C VAL A 30 8.16 10.97 -5.52
N LYS A 31 6.95 10.41 -5.57
CA LYS A 31 6.18 10.22 -6.79
C LYS A 31 4.82 10.89 -6.65
N THR A 32 4.46 11.68 -7.64
CA THR A 32 3.25 12.50 -7.65
C THR A 32 2.41 12.14 -8.86
N VAL A 33 1.16 11.78 -8.63
CA VAL A 33 0.12 11.62 -9.65
C VAL A 33 -0.92 12.71 -9.44
N VAL A 34 -1.19 13.49 -10.48
CA VAL A 34 -2.33 14.43 -10.52
C VAL A 34 -3.42 13.78 -11.37
N PHE A 35 -4.63 13.74 -10.85
CA PHE A 35 -5.74 13.02 -11.47
C PHE A 35 -7.09 13.66 -11.17
N ASN A 36 -8.13 13.31 -11.91
CA ASN A 36 -9.50 13.58 -11.51
C ASN A 36 -10.37 12.32 -11.62
N LEU A 37 -11.52 12.39 -10.95
CA LEU A 37 -12.51 11.32 -10.96
C LEU A 37 -13.60 11.66 -11.97
N THR A 38 -13.91 10.74 -12.88
CA THR A 38 -15.03 10.91 -13.82
C THR A 38 -15.80 9.61 -13.94
N GLY A 39 -17.02 9.60 -13.40
CA GLY A 39 -17.81 8.38 -13.25
C GLY A 39 -17.01 7.34 -12.45
N ASP A 40 -16.86 6.15 -13.03
CA ASP A 40 -16.13 5.03 -12.41
C ASP A 40 -14.66 4.95 -12.83
N LYS A 41 -14.02 6.08 -13.18
CA LYS A 41 -12.62 6.09 -13.64
C LYS A 41 -11.79 7.16 -12.96
N VAL A 42 -10.51 6.83 -12.79
CA VAL A 42 -9.43 7.74 -12.43
C VAL A 42 -8.76 8.17 -13.73
N ASN A 43 -8.86 9.46 -14.10
CA ASN A 43 -8.14 10.00 -15.24
C ASN A 43 -6.83 10.62 -14.77
N VAL A 44 -5.71 10.06 -15.17
CA VAL A 44 -4.39 10.59 -14.83
C VAL A 44 -4.05 11.73 -15.77
N LEU A 45 -3.77 12.89 -15.19
CA LEU A 45 -3.43 14.13 -15.90
C LEU A 45 -1.91 14.33 -15.96
N SER A 46 -1.21 13.99 -14.89
CA SER A 46 0.24 14.17 -14.80
C SER A 46 0.87 13.16 -13.85
N TYR A 47 2.09 12.76 -14.17
CA TYR A 47 2.94 11.93 -13.33
C TYR A 47 4.36 12.50 -13.29
N LYS A 48 4.91 12.68 -12.08
CA LYS A 48 6.30 13.08 -11.88
C LYS A 48 6.94 12.30 -10.74
N LYS A 49 8.26 12.12 -10.82
CA LYS A 49 9.07 11.56 -9.74
C LYS A 49 10.35 12.37 -9.53
N VAL A 50 10.68 12.60 -8.27
CA VAL A 50 11.89 13.31 -7.84
C VAL A 50 12.69 12.41 -6.92
N ARG A 51 13.99 12.26 -7.20
CA ARG A 51 14.91 11.44 -6.40
C ARG A 51 15.10 12.10 -5.03
N GLN A 52 14.98 11.32 -3.96
CA GLN A 52 15.24 11.78 -2.60
C GLN A 52 16.74 11.73 -2.25
N GLN A 53 17.17 12.62 -1.36
CA GLN A 53 18.50 12.54 -0.76
C GLN A 53 18.58 11.29 0.14
N PRO A 54 19.76 10.63 0.26
CA PRO A 54 19.90 9.39 1.03
C PRO A 54 19.50 9.50 2.50
N ASP A 55 19.56 10.70 3.09
CA ASP A 55 19.26 11.02 4.48
C ASP A 55 17.85 11.60 4.69
N ALA A 56 17.00 11.66 3.65
CA ALA A 56 15.63 12.14 3.77
C ALA A 56 14.73 11.13 4.52
N MET A 57 14.90 9.85 4.19
CA MET A 57 14.08 8.73 4.66
C MET A 57 14.95 7.59 5.17
N LYS A 58 14.44 6.85 6.17
CA LYS A 58 15.02 5.60 6.67
C LYS A 58 13.92 4.61 7.04
N GLY A 59 13.93 3.41 6.45
CA GLY A 59 12.90 2.38 6.72
C GLY A 59 11.48 2.88 6.45
N ALA A 60 11.29 3.62 5.35
CA ALA A 60 10.06 4.33 4.99
C ALA A 60 9.60 5.44 5.96
N MET A 61 10.34 5.75 7.04
CA MET A 61 10.05 6.90 7.91
C MET A 61 10.78 8.16 7.46
N ILE A 62 10.10 9.30 7.57
CA ILE A 62 10.70 10.64 7.40
C ILE A 62 11.67 10.91 8.56
N ILE A 63 12.96 11.06 8.24
CA ILE A 63 13.99 11.44 9.23
C ILE A 63 14.49 12.88 9.03
N ASN A 64 14.28 13.46 7.84
CA ASN A 64 14.56 14.86 7.55
C ASN A 64 13.39 15.48 6.79
N LEU A 65 12.41 16.00 7.55
CA LEU A 65 11.18 16.59 7.01
C LEU A 65 11.45 17.72 6.01
N ARG A 66 12.48 18.55 6.26
CA ARG A 66 12.83 19.66 5.36
C ARG A 66 13.22 19.15 3.97
N ASN A 67 14.08 18.14 3.89
CA ASN A 67 14.49 17.56 2.61
C ASN A 67 13.29 16.94 1.88
N VAL A 68 12.42 16.23 2.60
CA VAL A 68 11.23 15.62 2.00
C VAL A 68 10.27 16.70 1.48
N VAL A 69 10.01 17.75 2.24
CA VAL A 69 9.16 18.88 1.81
C VAL A 69 9.75 19.58 0.57
N GLU A 70 11.07 19.77 0.52
CA GLU A 70 11.74 20.33 -0.67
C GLU A 70 11.54 19.44 -1.90
N ASN A 71 11.74 18.12 -1.77
CA ASN A 71 11.53 17.17 -2.87
C ASN A 71 10.07 17.09 -3.31
N CYS A 72 9.12 17.10 -2.37
CA CYS A 72 7.70 17.15 -2.67
C CYS A 72 7.32 18.42 -3.42
N ASN A 73 7.82 19.59 -3.00
CA ASN A 73 7.58 20.85 -3.71
C ASN A 73 8.11 20.79 -5.15
N LEU A 74 9.30 20.21 -5.37
CA LEU A 74 9.82 20.02 -6.72
C LEU A 74 8.92 19.09 -7.57
N ALA A 75 8.52 17.95 -7.01
CA ALA A 75 7.67 16.99 -7.70
C ALA A 75 6.28 17.58 -8.03
N LEU A 76 5.67 18.29 -7.08
CA LEU A 76 4.39 18.97 -7.23
C LEU A 76 4.46 20.10 -8.24
N LYS A 77 5.49 20.96 -8.17
CA LYS A 77 5.69 22.05 -9.12
C LYS A 77 5.78 21.52 -10.56
N ASP A 78 6.55 20.46 -10.78
CA ASP A 78 6.69 19.85 -12.10
C ASP A 78 5.40 19.15 -12.54
N ALA A 79 4.65 18.55 -11.61
CA ALA A 79 3.43 17.81 -11.93
C ALA A 79 2.28 18.76 -12.28
N LEU A 80 2.21 19.93 -11.63
CA LEU A 80 1.17 20.94 -11.78
C LEU A 80 1.47 21.97 -12.87
N ALA A 81 2.67 21.97 -13.46
CA ALA A 81 3.09 22.99 -14.43
C ALA A 81 2.19 23.10 -15.68
N GLU A 82 1.52 22.01 -16.06
CA GLU A 82 0.66 21.92 -17.24
C GLU A 82 -0.84 21.77 -16.88
N ILE A 83 -1.19 21.88 -15.59
CA ILE A 83 -2.55 21.75 -15.10
C ILE A 83 -3.23 23.14 -15.07
N PRO A 84 -4.43 23.33 -15.65
CA PRO A 84 -5.16 24.60 -15.63
C PRO A 84 -5.46 25.14 -14.23
N GLU A 85 -5.88 26.42 -14.15
CA GLU A 85 -5.97 27.27 -12.94
C GLU A 85 -6.71 26.70 -11.71
N SER A 86 -7.47 25.61 -11.78
CA SER A 86 -7.98 24.93 -10.59
C SER A 86 -6.87 24.08 -9.96
N SER A 87 -6.03 24.72 -9.14
CA SER A 87 -5.03 23.98 -8.36
C SER A 87 -5.73 22.97 -7.44
N PRO A 88 -5.29 21.70 -7.41
CA PRO A 88 -5.75 20.73 -6.43
C PRO A 88 -5.58 21.26 -5.03
N LYS A 89 -6.56 21.03 -4.15
CA LYS A 89 -6.44 21.32 -2.72
C LYS A 89 -6.28 20.06 -1.90
N HIS A 90 -6.80 18.96 -2.40
CA HIS A 90 -6.87 17.70 -1.68
C HIS A 90 -5.82 16.68 -2.17
N MET A 91 -5.31 15.89 -1.23
CA MET A 91 -4.37 14.82 -1.52
C MET A 91 -4.64 13.53 -0.76
N VAL A 92 -4.26 12.40 -1.37
CA VAL A 92 -4.11 11.11 -0.70
C VAL A 92 -2.62 10.82 -0.55
N LEU A 93 -2.22 10.33 0.64
CA LEU A 93 -0.83 9.98 0.95
C LEU A 93 -0.68 8.48 1.13
N GLY A 94 0.44 7.94 0.66
CA GLY A 94 0.89 6.59 1.00
C GLY A 94 1.62 6.56 2.35
N ILE A 95 1.44 5.49 3.11
CA ILE A 95 2.28 5.13 4.25
C ILE A 95 2.76 3.68 4.11
N ALA A 96 4.03 3.46 4.41
CA ALA A 96 4.67 2.15 4.44
C ALA A 96 5.70 2.13 5.58
N GLY A 97 6.27 0.97 5.90
CA GLY A 97 7.25 0.83 6.98
C GLY A 97 7.00 -0.39 7.84
N GLU A 98 8.07 -0.93 8.41
CA GLU A 98 8.04 -2.14 9.25
C GLU A 98 7.04 -2.07 10.42
N LEU A 99 6.83 -0.87 10.97
CA LEU A 99 5.91 -0.63 12.08
C LEU A 99 4.47 -0.32 11.63
N VAL A 100 4.20 -0.29 10.33
CA VAL A 100 2.86 -0.09 9.78
C VAL A 100 2.23 -1.45 9.57
N GLN A 101 1.13 -1.70 10.26
CA GLN A 101 0.52 -3.01 10.37
C GLN A 101 -0.94 -2.92 9.94
N GLY A 102 -1.35 -3.80 9.02
CA GLY A 102 -2.68 -3.83 8.46
C GLY A 102 -3.34 -5.16 8.72
N ILE A 103 -4.50 -5.16 9.35
CA ILE A 103 -5.18 -6.38 9.79
C ILE A 103 -6.65 -6.36 9.39
N THR A 104 -7.26 -7.55 9.25
CA THR A 104 -8.69 -7.67 8.96
C THR A 104 -9.45 -8.26 10.13
N ILE A 105 -10.40 -7.49 10.66
CA ILE A 105 -11.27 -7.87 11.76
C ILE A 105 -12.61 -8.35 11.18
N ALA A 106 -13.06 -9.53 11.59
CA ALA A 106 -14.38 -10.04 11.25
C ALA A 106 -15.43 -9.60 12.27
N ALA A 107 -16.39 -8.80 11.82
CA ALA A 107 -17.54 -8.34 12.59
C ALA A 107 -18.79 -9.12 12.20
N ASN A 108 -19.36 -9.92 13.10
CA ASN A 108 -20.60 -10.64 12.84
C ASN A 108 -21.71 -10.11 13.75
N MET A 109 -22.88 -9.85 13.19
CA MET A 109 -24.07 -9.46 13.94
C MET A 109 -25.29 -10.25 13.47
N LYS A 110 -25.98 -10.85 14.44
CA LYS A 110 -27.34 -11.33 14.25
C LYS A 110 -28.31 -10.16 14.33
N ARG A 111 -29.12 -9.99 13.29
CA ARG A 111 -30.06 -8.88 13.17
C ARG A 111 -31.30 -9.10 14.04
N GLU A 112 -31.83 -8.03 14.62
CA GLU A 112 -33.08 -8.09 15.41
C GLU A 112 -34.31 -8.23 14.51
N ASN A 113 -34.29 -7.59 13.34
CA ASN A 113 -35.42 -7.49 12.41
C ASN A 113 -35.07 -8.01 11.00
N PRO A 114 -34.95 -9.35 10.81
CA PRO A 114 -34.45 -9.93 9.56
C PRO A 114 -35.27 -9.59 8.31
N ASP A 115 -36.59 -9.44 8.49
CA ASP A 115 -37.55 -9.19 7.41
C ASP A 115 -37.57 -7.73 6.93
N PHE A 116 -36.85 -6.83 7.62
CA PHE A 116 -36.72 -5.44 7.26
C PHE A 116 -35.42 -5.17 6.49
N PRO A 117 -35.44 -4.24 5.52
CA PRO A 117 -34.24 -3.82 4.82
C PRO A 117 -33.17 -3.31 5.80
N ILE A 118 -31.92 -3.71 5.58
CA ILE A 118 -30.76 -3.21 6.32
C ILE A 118 -30.66 -1.71 6.07
N THR A 119 -30.42 -0.97 7.15
CA THR A 119 -30.28 0.48 7.14
C THR A 119 -28.85 0.88 7.45
N LYS A 120 -28.45 2.10 7.04
CA LYS A 120 -27.15 2.67 7.39
C LYS A 120 -26.92 2.72 8.90
N VAL A 121 -27.94 3.07 9.68
CA VAL A 121 -27.91 3.08 11.15
C VAL A 121 -27.53 1.71 11.71
N GLU A 122 -28.13 0.64 11.18
CA GLU A 122 -27.82 -0.74 11.60
C GLU A 122 -26.36 -1.12 11.28
N ILE A 123 -25.84 -0.67 10.15
CA ILE A 123 -24.42 -0.89 9.76
C ILE A 123 -23.48 -0.14 10.71
N ASP A 124 -23.77 1.14 10.97
CA ASP A 124 -22.94 1.99 11.81
C ASP A 124 -22.90 1.45 13.25
N GLU A 125 -24.01 0.95 13.78
CA GLU A 125 -24.07 0.28 15.08
C GLU A 125 -23.19 -0.99 15.16
N VAL A 126 -23.15 -1.80 14.09
CA VAL A 126 -22.26 -2.98 14.05
C VAL A 126 -20.81 -2.56 14.13
N ILE A 127 -20.43 -1.59 13.30
CA ILE A 127 -19.07 -1.11 13.21
C ILE A 127 -18.64 -0.51 14.55
N ASP A 128 -19.49 0.32 15.17
CA ASP A 128 -19.20 0.92 16.47
C ASP A 128 -19.08 -0.11 17.60
N LYS A 129 -19.90 -1.18 17.60
CA LYS A 129 -19.78 -2.28 18.57
C LYS A 129 -18.48 -3.07 18.41
N VAL A 130 -18.02 -3.27 17.17
CA VAL A 130 -16.81 -4.05 16.89
C VAL A 130 -15.56 -3.28 17.30
N LYS A 131 -15.56 -1.95 17.11
CA LYS A 131 -14.43 -1.09 17.47
C LYS A 131 -13.97 -1.26 18.90
N GLU A 132 -14.88 -1.16 19.86
CA GLU A 132 -14.43 -0.96 21.25
C GLU A 132 -13.62 -2.16 21.77
N LYS A 133 -13.96 -3.38 21.35
CA LYS A 133 -13.26 -4.59 21.82
C LYS A 133 -12.29 -5.16 20.78
N ALA A 134 -12.73 -5.31 19.53
CA ALA A 134 -11.90 -5.99 18.54
C ALA A 134 -10.74 -5.10 18.07
N PHE A 135 -10.95 -3.78 17.98
CA PHE A 135 -9.85 -2.88 17.62
C PHE A 135 -8.87 -2.69 18.77
N GLN A 136 -9.33 -2.72 20.03
CA GLN A 136 -8.41 -2.65 21.16
C GLN A 136 -7.51 -3.88 21.22
N ASN A 137 -8.08 -5.09 21.06
CA ASN A 137 -7.28 -6.31 20.99
C ASN A 137 -6.28 -6.26 19.83
N ALA A 138 -6.74 -5.85 18.65
CA ALA A 138 -5.89 -5.64 17.49
C ALA A 138 -4.74 -4.66 17.75
N LEU A 139 -5.01 -3.55 18.43
CA LEU A 139 -4.00 -2.57 18.80
C LEU A 139 -2.98 -3.17 19.77
N ASP A 140 -3.43 -3.96 20.74
CA ASP A 140 -2.56 -4.65 21.69
C ASP A 140 -1.68 -5.70 20.98
N ASP A 141 -2.24 -6.47 20.03
CA ASP A 141 -1.52 -7.44 19.22
C ASP A 141 -0.46 -6.75 18.35
N VAL A 142 -0.80 -5.63 17.70
CA VAL A 142 0.15 -4.81 16.92
C VAL A 142 1.23 -4.23 17.83
N ALA A 143 0.88 -3.75 19.03
CA ALA A 143 1.84 -3.23 19.99
C ALA A 143 2.84 -4.29 20.45
N GLU A 144 2.36 -5.51 20.77
CA GLU A 144 3.22 -6.64 21.12
C GLU A 144 4.17 -7.00 19.96
N LYS A 145 3.62 -7.15 18.76
CA LYS A 145 4.38 -7.51 17.56
C LYS A 145 5.45 -6.49 17.20
N THR A 146 5.12 -5.20 17.29
CA THR A 146 6.04 -4.10 16.97
C THR A 146 6.97 -3.74 18.13
N GLY A 147 6.72 -4.28 19.33
CA GLY A 147 7.42 -3.92 20.56
C GLY A 147 7.19 -2.47 21.00
N MET A 148 6.06 -1.87 20.58
CA MET A 148 5.70 -0.48 20.87
C MET A 148 4.69 -0.38 22.02
N ASP A 149 4.62 0.79 22.65
CA ASP A 149 3.52 1.08 23.56
C ASP A 149 2.25 1.36 22.74
N PRO A 150 1.07 0.77 23.08
CA PRO A 150 -0.19 1.04 22.38
C PRO A 150 -0.51 2.54 22.24
N ASN A 151 -0.10 3.39 23.19
CA ASN A 151 -0.31 4.83 23.15
C ASN A 151 0.57 5.57 22.12
N GLN A 152 1.57 4.89 21.55
CA GLN A 152 2.42 5.39 20.48
C GLN A 152 1.93 4.98 19.09
N LEU A 153 0.87 4.18 19.02
CA LEU A 153 0.23 3.74 17.80
C LEU A 153 -1.07 4.50 17.60
N GLU A 154 -1.41 4.74 16.34
CA GLU A 154 -2.64 5.41 15.93
C GLU A 154 -3.30 4.59 14.81
N GLU A 155 -4.62 4.49 14.85
CA GLU A 155 -5.41 4.04 13.70
C GLU A 155 -5.32 5.07 12.58
N ILE A 156 -4.86 4.65 11.41
CA ILE A 156 -4.62 5.52 10.25
C ILE A 156 -5.80 5.51 9.30
N ASP A 157 -6.28 4.32 8.96
CA ASP A 157 -7.37 4.10 8.02
C ASP A 157 -8.13 2.83 8.39
N THR A 158 -9.45 2.85 8.18
CA THR A 158 -10.36 1.73 8.47
C THR A 158 -11.41 1.60 7.37
N VAL A 159 -11.46 0.46 6.71
CA VAL A 159 -12.29 0.25 5.51
C VAL A 159 -12.99 -1.09 5.55
N ILE A 160 -14.22 -1.14 5.03
CA ILE A 160 -14.94 -2.41 4.86
C ILE A 160 -14.43 -3.08 3.59
N ASN A 161 -13.76 -4.21 3.74
CA ASN A 161 -13.26 -5.02 2.62
C ASN A 161 -14.38 -5.80 1.95
N ASP A 162 -15.17 -6.50 2.78
CA ASP A 162 -16.23 -7.40 2.35
C ASP A 162 -17.45 -7.28 3.26
N THR A 163 -18.62 -7.44 2.67
CA THR A 163 -19.88 -7.61 3.39
C THR A 163 -20.53 -8.93 2.98
N TYR A 164 -21.10 -9.64 3.93
CA TYR A 164 -21.88 -10.85 3.71
C TYR A 164 -23.23 -10.76 4.42
N ILE A 165 -24.27 -11.26 3.76
CA ILE A 165 -25.61 -11.42 4.33
C ILE A 165 -25.98 -12.90 4.22
N ASP A 166 -26.26 -13.54 5.36
CA ASP A 166 -26.58 -14.98 5.43
C ASP A 166 -25.57 -15.87 4.67
N GLY A 167 -24.29 -15.49 4.70
CA GLY A 167 -23.19 -16.19 4.03
C GLY A 167 -22.95 -15.81 2.56
N PHE A 168 -23.81 -15.00 1.94
CA PHE A 168 -23.63 -14.52 0.57
C PHE A 168 -22.91 -13.17 0.55
N ARG A 169 -21.84 -13.04 -0.24
CA ARG A 169 -21.12 -11.77 -0.39
C ARG A 169 -21.99 -10.75 -1.13
N VAL A 170 -22.07 -9.55 -0.59
CA VAL A 170 -22.80 -8.41 -1.18
C VAL A 170 -21.89 -7.19 -1.24
N GLY A 171 -22.08 -6.35 -2.27
CA GLY A 171 -21.33 -5.11 -2.42
C GLY A 171 -21.81 -4.04 -1.42
N ASP A 172 -23.08 -3.65 -1.55
CA ASP A 172 -23.76 -2.75 -0.61
C ASP A 172 -24.86 -3.55 0.11
N PRO A 173 -24.81 -3.71 1.45
CA PRO A 173 -25.86 -4.39 2.20
C PRO A 173 -27.14 -3.57 2.36
N ILE A 174 -27.13 -2.25 2.13
CA ILE A 174 -28.30 -1.39 2.36
C ILE A 174 -29.46 -1.86 1.46
N GLY A 175 -30.64 -1.97 2.04
CA GLY A 175 -31.84 -2.42 1.31
C GLY A 175 -32.05 -3.93 1.29
N PHE A 176 -31.01 -4.74 1.56
CA PHE A 176 -31.14 -6.19 1.64
C PHE A 176 -31.84 -6.64 2.92
N LYS A 177 -32.41 -7.85 2.89
CA LYS A 177 -32.97 -8.54 4.06
C LYS A 177 -32.11 -9.77 4.36
N GLY A 178 -32.15 -10.23 5.60
CA GLY A 178 -31.36 -11.38 6.03
C GLY A 178 -31.28 -11.49 7.55
N THR A 179 -30.76 -12.60 8.06
CA THR A 179 -30.70 -12.88 9.50
C THR A 179 -29.38 -12.48 10.14
N GLU A 180 -28.28 -12.57 9.39
CA GLU A 180 -26.93 -12.27 9.86
C GLU A 180 -26.21 -11.35 8.87
N ILE A 181 -25.52 -10.34 9.40
CA ILE A 181 -24.59 -9.50 8.64
C ILE A 181 -23.19 -9.79 9.14
N LYS A 182 -22.26 -9.99 8.21
CA LYS A 182 -20.84 -10.09 8.49
C LYS A 182 -20.06 -9.06 7.69
N PHE A 183 -19.27 -8.24 8.38
CA PHE A 183 -18.28 -7.37 7.75
C PHE A 183 -16.87 -7.94 7.97
N LYS A 184 -16.02 -7.81 6.95
CA LYS A 184 -14.58 -7.85 7.13
C LYS A 184 -14.07 -6.42 7.05
N ILE A 185 -13.55 -5.93 8.16
CA ILE A 185 -13.08 -4.56 8.30
C ILE A 185 -11.56 -4.59 8.34
N PHE A 186 -10.91 -3.99 7.36
CA PHE A 186 -9.47 -3.81 7.37
C PHE A 186 -9.13 -2.51 8.07
N THR A 187 -8.16 -2.56 8.97
CA THR A 187 -7.67 -1.39 9.69
C THR A 187 -6.15 -1.36 9.68
N THR A 188 -5.61 -0.15 9.55
CA THR A 188 -4.17 0.11 9.54
C THR A 188 -3.78 0.83 10.82
N PHE A 189 -2.78 0.31 11.50
CA PHE A 189 -2.12 0.97 12.62
C PHE A 189 -0.71 1.38 12.22
N ALA A 190 -0.27 2.55 12.68
CA ALA A 190 1.09 3.01 12.50
C ALA A 190 1.54 3.84 13.71
N PRO A 191 2.86 4.04 13.90
CA PRO A 191 3.37 4.95 14.91
C PRO A 191 2.79 6.36 14.73
N SER A 192 2.24 6.96 15.78
CA SER A 192 1.62 8.30 15.72
C SER A 192 2.61 9.36 15.20
N ILE A 193 3.91 9.21 15.51
CA ILE A 193 4.97 10.08 14.99
C ILE A 193 5.08 10.01 13.47
N HIS A 194 4.88 8.83 12.88
CA HIS A 194 4.92 8.63 11.43
C HIS A 194 3.75 9.35 10.77
N ALA A 195 2.53 9.11 11.25
CA ALA A 195 1.32 9.77 10.77
C ALA A 195 1.38 11.30 10.94
N SER A 196 1.85 11.79 12.09
CA SER A 196 2.01 13.22 12.36
C SER A 196 3.02 13.90 11.42
N SER A 197 4.06 13.17 10.99
CA SER A 197 5.06 13.69 10.05
C SER A 197 4.47 13.89 8.66
N LEU A 198 3.61 12.96 8.22
CA LEU A 198 2.86 13.08 6.96
C LEU A 198 1.85 14.23 7.00
N ARG A 199 1.12 14.38 8.12
CA ARG A 199 0.20 15.53 8.33
C ARG A 199 0.94 16.86 8.32
N SER A 200 2.07 16.94 9.02
CA SER A 200 2.92 18.14 9.05
C SER A 200 3.52 18.48 7.69
N LEU A 201 3.80 17.47 6.87
CA LEU A 201 4.25 17.63 5.50
C LEU A 201 3.15 18.21 4.62
N ALA A 202 1.94 17.65 4.66
CA ALA A 202 0.81 18.17 3.88
C ALA A 202 0.45 19.61 4.26
N ASP A 203 0.44 19.94 5.56
CA ASP A 203 0.21 21.30 6.06
C ASP A 203 1.27 22.29 5.51
N GLN A 204 2.55 21.89 5.46
CA GLN A 204 3.62 22.73 4.90
C GLN A 204 3.54 22.88 3.38
N LEU A 205 2.96 21.90 2.68
CA LEU A 205 2.72 21.96 1.24
C LEU A 205 1.42 22.71 0.90
N GLY A 206 0.56 22.97 1.89
CA GLY A 206 -0.69 23.70 1.72
C GLY A 206 -1.84 22.86 1.15
N PHE A 207 -1.85 21.54 1.41
CA PHE A 207 -2.89 20.63 0.95
C PHE A 207 -3.66 19.99 2.11
N GLU A 208 -4.93 19.69 1.87
CA GLU A 208 -5.78 18.94 2.78
C GLU A 208 -5.67 17.44 2.50
N ILE A 209 -5.44 16.62 3.53
CA ILE A 209 -5.37 15.17 3.38
C ILE A 209 -6.79 14.60 3.35
N ILE A 210 -7.15 13.93 2.25
CA ILE A 210 -8.34 13.09 2.15
C ILE A 210 -8.17 11.87 3.04
N ASN A 211 -7.06 11.14 2.84
CA ASN A 211 -6.70 9.98 3.64
C ASN A 211 -5.20 9.67 3.57
N ILE A 212 -4.70 8.93 4.56
CA ILE A 212 -3.38 8.30 4.56
C ILE A 212 -3.62 6.79 4.46
N VAL A 213 -3.00 6.12 3.50
CA VAL A 213 -3.36 4.74 3.15
C VAL A 213 -2.12 3.86 3.18
N ALA A 214 -2.22 2.68 3.78
CA ALA A 214 -1.16 1.67 3.67
C ALA A 214 -0.95 1.33 2.19
N GLU A 215 0.24 1.57 1.67
CA GLU A 215 0.60 1.31 0.26
C GLU A 215 0.30 -0.13 -0.18
N PRO A 216 0.68 -1.19 0.57
CA PRO A 216 0.34 -2.56 0.18
C PRO A 216 -1.18 -2.81 0.10
N TYR A 217 -1.97 -2.14 0.94
CA TYR A 217 -3.44 -2.20 0.85
C TYR A 217 -3.96 -1.51 -0.41
N ALA A 218 -3.50 -0.29 -0.69
CA ALA A 218 -3.90 0.45 -1.89
C ALA A 218 -3.56 -0.35 -3.16
N ILE A 219 -2.35 -0.91 -3.25
CA ILE A 219 -1.92 -1.75 -4.37
C ILE A 219 -2.83 -2.96 -4.50
N ALA A 220 -3.08 -3.69 -3.42
CA ALA A 220 -3.94 -4.87 -3.44
C ALA A 220 -5.35 -4.60 -3.95
N ARG A 221 -5.96 -3.47 -3.54
CA ARG A 221 -7.31 -3.09 -3.96
C ARG A 221 -7.39 -2.51 -5.36
N SER A 222 -6.29 -2.00 -5.89
CA SER A 222 -6.23 -1.41 -7.23
C SER A 222 -6.18 -2.44 -8.36
N ILE A 223 -5.86 -3.71 -8.08
CA ILE A 223 -5.71 -4.75 -9.10
C ILE A 223 -7.07 -5.10 -9.73
N TYR A 224 -7.10 -5.29 -11.05
CA TYR A 224 -8.27 -5.77 -11.76
C TYR A 224 -8.71 -7.15 -11.26
N GLY A 225 -9.99 -7.26 -10.91
CA GLY A 225 -10.52 -8.46 -10.30
C GLY A 225 -10.17 -8.62 -8.82
N ALA A 226 -9.48 -7.66 -8.18
CA ALA A 226 -9.24 -7.71 -6.74
C ALA A 226 -10.52 -7.71 -5.90
N LYS A 227 -11.67 -7.38 -6.49
CA LYS A 227 -13.00 -7.48 -5.86
C LYS A 227 -13.73 -8.80 -6.18
N ASP A 228 -13.13 -9.69 -6.98
CA ASP A 228 -13.71 -11.00 -7.35
C ASP A 228 -13.38 -12.06 -6.29
N ASP A 229 -14.36 -12.91 -5.95
CA ASP A 229 -14.20 -14.04 -5.03
C ASP A 229 -13.17 -15.08 -5.49
N SER A 230 -12.84 -15.09 -6.78
CA SER A 230 -11.84 -15.98 -7.37
C SER A 230 -10.41 -15.46 -7.25
N PHE A 231 -10.22 -14.16 -6.96
CA PHE A 231 -8.89 -13.57 -6.88
C PHE A 231 -8.24 -13.85 -5.53
N SER A 232 -7.07 -14.49 -5.55
CA SER A 232 -6.25 -14.70 -4.36
C SER A 232 -4.78 -14.64 -4.76
N SER A 233 -4.02 -13.75 -4.14
CA SER A 233 -2.61 -13.51 -4.47
C SER A 233 -1.87 -12.98 -3.26
N ILE A 234 -0.56 -13.23 -3.22
CA ILE A 234 0.37 -12.45 -2.41
C ILE A 234 0.88 -11.32 -3.30
N ILE A 235 0.89 -10.09 -2.80
CA ILE A 235 1.46 -8.93 -3.50
C ILE A 235 2.68 -8.51 -2.72
N VAL A 236 3.77 -8.25 -3.42
CA VAL A 236 5.06 -7.90 -2.83
C VAL A 236 5.60 -6.67 -3.53
N ASP A 237 5.57 -5.53 -2.84
CA ASP A 237 6.21 -4.30 -3.28
C ASP A 237 7.62 -4.22 -2.69
N ILE A 238 8.64 -4.28 -3.54
CA ILE A 238 10.04 -4.17 -3.10
C ILE A 238 10.50 -2.75 -3.43
N GLY A 239 10.31 -1.88 -2.46
CA GLY A 239 10.64 -0.46 -2.55
C GLY A 239 12.14 -0.18 -2.38
N GLY A 240 12.44 1.08 -2.06
CA GLY A 240 13.80 1.53 -1.78
C GLY A 240 14.31 1.09 -0.41
N GLY A 241 13.49 1.29 0.62
CA GLY A 241 13.86 1.03 2.02
C GLY A 241 13.20 -0.22 2.62
N THR A 242 12.05 -0.62 2.09
CA THR A 242 11.21 -1.69 2.64
C THR A 242 10.80 -2.68 1.55
N THR A 243 10.36 -3.85 2.01
CA THR A 243 9.52 -4.76 1.23
C THR A 243 8.18 -4.85 1.94
N ASP A 244 7.11 -4.60 1.20
CA ASP A 244 5.75 -4.55 1.72
C ASP A 244 4.94 -5.70 1.10
N VAL A 245 4.20 -6.42 1.93
CA VAL A 245 3.50 -7.66 1.58
C VAL A 245 2.02 -7.48 1.89
N ALA A 246 1.15 -7.81 0.93
CA ALA A 246 -0.29 -7.94 1.16
C ALA A 246 -0.75 -9.35 0.78
N ILE A 247 -1.55 -9.97 1.64
CA ILE A 247 -2.21 -11.24 1.30
C ILE A 247 -3.66 -10.95 0.94
N VAL A 248 -4.06 -11.37 -0.25
CA VAL A 248 -5.44 -11.28 -0.73
C VAL A 248 -6.01 -12.67 -0.86
N GLN A 249 -7.19 -12.89 -0.27
CA GLN A 249 -7.97 -14.11 -0.42
C GLN A 249 -9.41 -13.78 -0.75
N ARG A 250 -9.91 -14.39 -1.82
CA ARG A 250 -11.27 -14.18 -2.34
C ARG A 250 -11.63 -12.70 -2.52
N GLY A 251 -10.68 -11.94 -3.04
CA GLY A 251 -10.81 -10.51 -3.27
C GLY A 251 -10.89 -9.63 -2.01
N GLY A 252 -10.66 -10.18 -0.81
CA GLY A 252 -10.47 -9.42 0.42
C GLY A 252 -9.00 -9.38 0.80
N VAL A 253 -8.48 -8.21 1.18
CA VAL A 253 -7.16 -8.13 1.83
C VAL A 253 -7.30 -8.79 3.20
N VAL A 254 -6.42 -9.73 3.53
CA VAL A 254 -6.39 -10.45 4.81
C VAL A 254 -5.57 -9.66 5.82
N GLY A 255 -4.40 -9.19 5.40
CA GLY A 255 -3.52 -8.34 6.19
C GLY A 255 -2.39 -7.79 5.33
N THR A 256 -1.55 -6.97 5.95
CA THR A 256 -0.31 -6.47 5.36
C THR A 256 0.83 -6.54 6.34
N GLU A 257 2.00 -6.98 5.87
CA GLU A 257 3.25 -7.07 6.62
C GLU A 257 4.35 -6.35 5.88
N MET A 258 5.28 -5.72 6.59
CA MET A 258 6.37 -4.97 5.97
C MET A 258 7.67 -5.21 6.74
N PHE A 259 8.79 -5.23 6.04
CA PHE A 259 10.10 -5.34 6.67
C PHE A 259 11.13 -4.43 6.02
N SER A 260 12.11 -3.96 6.80
CA SER A 260 13.12 -2.97 6.40
C SER A 260 14.23 -3.56 5.50
N PHE A 261 13.85 -4.20 4.40
CA PHE A 261 14.76 -4.70 3.39
C PHE A 261 14.27 -4.32 2.00
N GLY A 262 14.77 -3.21 1.46
CA GLY A 262 14.48 -2.77 0.09
C GLY A 262 15.72 -2.73 -0.81
N GLY A 263 15.57 -2.06 -1.95
CA GLY A 263 16.60 -1.86 -2.96
C GLY A 263 17.91 -1.22 -2.44
N ARG A 264 17.86 -0.44 -1.35
CA ARG A 264 19.01 0.25 -0.76
C ARG A 264 20.01 -0.70 -0.13
N VAL A 265 19.58 -1.87 0.36
CA VAL A 265 20.50 -2.89 0.92
C VAL A 265 21.50 -3.32 -0.15
N PHE A 266 21.00 -3.66 -1.35
CA PHE A 266 21.83 -4.01 -2.49
C PHE A 266 22.75 -2.86 -2.93
N THR A 267 22.27 -1.62 -2.90
CA THR A 267 23.10 -0.45 -3.21
C THR A 267 24.26 -0.31 -2.23
N ARG A 268 24.00 -0.43 -0.92
CA ARG A 268 25.03 -0.36 0.13
C ARG A 268 26.03 -1.50 0.03
N ARG A 269 25.59 -2.71 -0.37
CA ARG A 269 26.49 -3.83 -0.66
C ARG A 269 27.50 -3.49 -1.75
N LEU A 270 27.04 -2.93 -2.86
CA LEU A 270 27.92 -2.52 -3.96
C LEU A 270 28.84 -1.37 -3.53
N GLU A 271 28.32 -0.38 -2.80
CA GLU A 271 29.10 0.74 -2.24
C GLU A 271 30.30 0.23 -1.44
N HIS A 272 30.06 -0.63 -0.44
CA HIS A 272 31.11 -1.14 0.44
C HIS A 272 32.05 -2.13 -0.25
N SER A 273 31.51 -3.06 -1.04
CA SER A 273 32.32 -4.14 -1.64
C SER A 273 33.16 -3.67 -2.83
N LEU A 274 32.76 -2.58 -3.47
CA LEU A 274 33.43 -2.01 -4.64
C LEU A 274 34.13 -0.68 -4.34
N ASN A 275 34.02 -0.19 -3.10
CA ASN A 275 34.57 1.10 -2.67
C ASN A 275 34.11 2.26 -3.59
N LEU A 276 32.81 2.31 -3.86
CA LEU A 276 32.14 3.36 -4.61
C LEU A 276 31.44 4.31 -3.64
N ASP A 277 31.10 5.53 -4.07
CA ASP A 277 30.08 6.31 -3.37
C ASP A 277 28.67 5.78 -3.68
N TYR A 278 27.71 6.08 -2.81
CA TYR A 278 26.32 5.64 -2.93
C TYR A 278 25.70 5.89 -4.32
N ASN A 279 25.95 7.06 -4.92
CA ASN A 279 25.35 7.41 -6.20
C ASN A 279 25.93 6.56 -7.34
N ASN A 280 27.24 6.29 -7.32
CA ASN A 280 27.87 5.41 -8.30
C ASN A 280 27.50 3.94 -8.09
N ALA A 281 27.36 3.50 -6.84
CA ALA A 281 26.86 2.15 -6.51
C ALA A 281 25.42 1.95 -7.03
N GLU A 282 24.55 2.95 -6.84
CA GLU A 282 23.18 2.90 -7.34
C GLU A 282 23.14 2.86 -8.87
N LYS A 283 23.90 3.73 -9.53
CA LYS A 283 24.00 3.72 -11.00
C LYS A 283 24.46 2.37 -11.52
N MET A 284 25.41 1.73 -10.83
CA MET A 284 25.88 0.39 -11.19
C MET A 284 24.76 -0.65 -11.03
N LYS A 285 24.01 -0.62 -9.92
CA LYS A 285 22.85 -1.50 -9.70
C LYS A 285 21.76 -1.32 -10.77
N LEU A 286 21.45 -0.07 -11.14
CA LEU A 286 20.43 0.22 -12.17
C LEU A 286 20.87 -0.21 -13.57
N ARG A 287 22.16 -0.04 -13.91
CA ARG A 287 22.72 -0.58 -15.17
C ARG A 287 22.75 -2.10 -15.17
N TYR A 288 23.00 -2.71 -14.01
CA TYR A 288 22.96 -4.16 -13.83
C TYR A 288 21.56 -4.72 -14.12
N SER A 289 20.50 -4.14 -13.53
CA SER A 289 19.12 -4.63 -13.75
C SER A 289 18.70 -4.53 -15.23
N LYS A 290 19.24 -3.56 -15.97
CA LYS A 290 19.03 -3.38 -17.41
C LYS A 290 19.96 -4.22 -18.30
N LYS A 291 20.88 -5.00 -17.72
CA LYS A 291 21.89 -5.80 -18.44
C LYS A 291 22.83 -4.94 -19.30
N GLU A 292 23.18 -3.75 -18.81
CA GLU A 292 24.03 -2.75 -19.50
C GLU A 292 25.49 -2.75 -18.98
N LEU A 293 25.88 -3.75 -18.19
CA LEU A 293 27.25 -3.92 -17.71
C LEU A 293 28.03 -4.87 -18.62
N ASP A 294 29.35 -4.68 -18.69
CA ASP A 294 30.25 -5.66 -19.29
C ASP A 294 30.28 -6.98 -18.50
N GLU A 295 30.72 -8.07 -19.11
CA GLU A 295 30.69 -9.41 -18.52
C GLU A 295 31.42 -9.50 -17.17
N THR A 296 32.52 -8.75 -17.00
CA THR A 296 33.31 -8.79 -15.76
C THR A 296 32.55 -8.15 -14.61
N ASN A 297 32.02 -6.94 -14.84
CA ASN A 297 31.22 -6.23 -13.85
C ASN A 297 29.88 -6.92 -13.59
N LEU A 298 29.25 -7.50 -14.62
CA LEU A 298 28.01 -8.26 -14.49
C LEU A 298 28.19 -9.43 -13.53
N LYS A 299 29.23 -10.25 -13.72
CA LYS A 299 29.51 -11.39 -12.84
C LYS A 299 29.73 -10.94 -11.39
N LYS A 300 30.56 -9.89 -11.20
CA LYS A 300 30.88 -9.37 -9.87
C LYS A 300 29.65 -8.82 -9.14
N VAL A 301 28.81 -8.04 -9.83
CA VAL A 301 27.59 -7.48 -9.25
C VAL A 301 26.58 -8.58 -8.94
N ARG A 302 26.42 -9.57 -9.82
CA ARG A 302 25.55 -10.73 -9.60
C ARG A 302 25.91 -11.48 -8.31
N GLU A 303 27.19 -11.79 -8.12
CA GLU A 303 27.67 -12.49 -6.92
C GLU A 303 27.33 -11.72 -5.63
N LEU A 304 27.48 -10.39 -5.65
CA LEU A 304 27.18 -9.54 -4.49
C LEU A 304 25.67 -9.42 -4.23
N ILE A 305 24.85 -9.27 -5.27
CA ILE A 305 23.39 -9.17 -5.12
C ILE A 305 22.81 -10.48 -4.63
N ALA A 306 23.28 -11.62 -5.15
CA ALA A 306 22.80 -12.95 -4.74
C ALA A 306 22.97 -13.20 -3.22
N MET A 307 24.04 -12.70 -2.60
CA MET A 307 24.24 -12.80 -1.16
C MET A 307 23.10 -12.12 -0.38
N ASP A 308 22.75 -10.89 -0.75
CA ASP A 308 21.69 -10.16 -0.06
C ASP A 308 20.30 -10.65 -0.45
N SER A 309 20.11 -11.17 -1.67
CA SER A 309 18.85 -11.79 -2.08
C SER A 309 18.54 -13.02 -1.23
N SER A 310 19.55 -13.81 -0.86
CA SER A 310 19.37 -14.94 0.06
C SER A 310 18.93 -14.52 1.47
N VAL A 311 19.32 -13.34 1.94
CA VAL A 311 18.83 -12.79 3.22
C VAL A 311 17.43 -12.21 3.07
N TRP A 312 17.15 -11.58 1.92
CA TRP A 312 15.83 -11.04 1.62
C TRP A 312 14.75 -12.14 1.60
N ILE A 313 15.05 -13.31 1.01
CA ILE A 313 14.08 -14.41 0.95
C ILE A 313 13.75 -14.98 2.34
N ASP A 314 14.73 -15.04 3.25
CA ASP A 314 14.50 -15.42 4.65
C ASP A 314 13.57 -14.41 5.34
N GLY A 315 13.79 -13.11 5.10
CA GLY A 315 12.90 -12.04 5.59
C GLY A 315 11.49 -12.12 5.01
N PHE A 316 11.37 -12.49 3.73
CA PHE A 316 10.08 -12.68 3.08
C PHE A 316 9.34 -13.92 3.60
N GLU A 317 10.03 -15.04 3.84
CA GLU A 317 9.45 -16.22 4.50
C GLU A 317 8.94 -15.86 5.90
N LEU A 318 9.76 -15.15 6.69
CA LEU A 318 9.36 -14.70 8.02
C LEU A 318 8.12 -13.81 7.96
N ALA A 319 8.11 -12.79 7.10
CA ALA A 319 6.96 -11.90 6.92
C ALA A 319 5.69 -12.64 6.52
N LEU A 320 5.80 -13.71 5.72
CA LEU A 320 4.65 -14.58 5.44
C LEU A 320 4.24 -15.38 6.68
N SER A 321 5.18 -15.92 7.47
CA SER A 321 4.84 -16.70 8.66
C SER A 321 4.10 -15.93 9.75
N GLU A 322 4.20 -14.60 9.75
CA GLU A 322 3.51 -13.70 10.68
C GLU A 322 1.98 -13.62 10.47
N PHE A 323 1.46 -14.11 9.35
CA PHE A 323 0.02 -14.11 9.09
C PHE A 323 -0.66 -15.33 9.75
N GLU A 324 -1.12 -15.18 10.99
CA GLU A 324 -1.74 -16.27 11.77
C GLU A 324 -3.05 -16.81 11.16
N ASP A 325 -3.85 -15.94 10.52
CA ASP A 325 -5.15 -16.30 9.95
C ASP A 325 -5.07 -16.99 8.57
N VAL A 326 -3.87 -17.20 8.03
CA VAL A 326 -3.66 -17.77 6.69
C VAL A 326 -3.35 -19.27 6.76
N ASN A 327 -4.41 -20.07 6.69
CA ASN A 327 -4.31 -21.53 6.68
C ASN A 327 -3.68 -22.11 5.40
N VAL A 328 -3.90 -21.45 4.25
CA VAL A 328 -3.34 -21.85 2.95
C VAL A 328 -2.96 -20.61 2.18
N TYR A 329 -1.69 -20.47 1.81
CA TYR A 329 -1.20 -19.31 1.07
C TYR A 329 -1.62 -19.35 -0.40
N PRO A 330 -2.01 -18.20 -0.98
CA PRO A 330 -2.19 -18.09 -2.43
C PRO A 330 -0.91 -18.44 -3.16
N ALA A 331 -1.02 -19.25 -4.22
CA ALA A 331 0.13 -19.63 -5.04
C ALA A 331 0.46 -18.63 -6.14
N GLU A 332 -0.23 -17.49 -6.22
CA GLU A 332 0.15 -16.39 -7.11
C GLU A 332 0.88 -15.33 -6.30
N ILE A 333 2.06 -14.93 -6.78
CA ILE A 333 2.86 -13.85 -6.22
C ILE A 333 3.00 -12.76 -7.29
N LEU A 334 2.55 -11.56 -6.98
CA LEU A 334 2.62 -10.38 -7.83
C LEU A 334 3.69 -9.43 -7.29
N LEU A 335 4.76 -9.25 -8.07
CA LEU A 335 5.88 -8.36 -7.70
C LEU A 335 5.68 -6.95 -8.28
N CYS A 336 5.90 -5.94 -7.45
CA CYS A 336 6.06 -4.55 -7.84
C CYS A 336 7.21 -3.89 -7.08
N GLY A 337 7.42 -2.59 -7.33
CA GLY A 337 8.53 -1.85 -6.73
C GLY A 337 9.83 -1.92 -7.51
N GLY A 338 10.67 -0.90 -7.36
CA GLY A 338 11.92 -0.79 -8.10
C GLY A 338 12.94 -1.88 -7.76
N GLY A 339 12.92 -2.40 -6.54
CA GLY A 339 13.79 -3.49 -6.10
C GLY A 339 13.43 -4.84 -6.74
N SER A 340 12.18 -5.05 -7.16
CA SER A 340 11.73 -6.29 -7.82
C SER A 340 12.37 -6.50 -9.20
N LEU A 341 12.98 -5.46 -9.76
CA LEU A 341 13.67 -5.49 -11.05
C LEU A 341 15.06 -6.16 -10.97
N LEU A 342 15.53 -6.50 -9.77
CA LEU A 342 16.71 -7.37 -9.60
C LEU A 342 16.29 -8.82 -9.87
N GLY A 343 16.94 -9.46 -10.84
CA GLY A 343 16.57 -10.81 -11.30
C GLY A 343 16.68 -11.86 -10.21
N GLU A 344 17.63 -11.69 -9.29
CA GLU A 344 17.93 -12.57 -8.17
C GLU A 344 16.74 -12.72 -7.23
N ILE A 345 15.95 -11.66 -7.01
CA ILE A 345 14.73 -11.73 -6.19
C ILE A 345 13.79 -12.82 -6.72
N LYS A 346 13.55 -12.82 -8.03
CA LYS A 346 12.70 -13.82 -8.66
C LYS A 346 13.34 -15.21 -8.62
N GLU A 347 14.66 -15.32 -8.77
CA GLU A 347 15.40 -16.58 -8.68
C GLU A 347 15.29 -17.19 -7.26
N GLU A 348 15.42 -16.38 -6.22
CA GLU A 348 15.27 -16.80 -4.83
C GLU A 348 13.85 -17.31 -4.56
N ILE A 349 12.80 -16.56 -4.95
CA ILE A 349 11.41 -17.02 -4.74
C ILE A 349 11.15 -18.34 -5.48
N ILE A 350 11.69 -18.54 -6.68
CA ILE A 350 11.50 -19.79 -7.45
C ILE A 350 12.19 -20.97 -6.78
N SER A 351 13.40 -20.77 -6.26
CA SER A 351 14.25 -21.82 -5.71
C SER A 351 13.94 -22.15 -4.25
N HIS A 352 13.28 -21.23 -3.54
CA HIS A 352 12.93 -21.38 -2.15
C HIS A 352 11.95 -22.54 -1.90
N PRO A 353 12.16 -23.38 -0.85
CA PRO A 353 11.41 -24.62 -0.63
C PRO A 353 10.02 -24.39 0.01
N TRP A 354 9.20 -23.51 -0.57
CA TRP A 354 7.92 -23.04 -0.01
C TRP A 354 7.01 -24.13 0.58
N LEU A 355 6.83 -25.25 -0.14
CA LEU A 355 5.97 -26.36 0.31
C LEU A 355 6.44 -27.07 1.59
N LYS A 356 7.69 -26.84 2.01
CA LYS A 356 8.27 -27.41 3.25
C LYS A 356 8.17 -26.47 4.43
N VAL A 357 8.13 -25.16 4.19
CA VAL A 357 8.23 -24.13 5.23
C VAL A 357 6.89 -23.45 5.52
N LEU A 358 6.02 -23.33 4.51
CA LEU A 358 4.72 -22.66 4.63
C LEU A 358 3.61 -23.46 3.93
N PRO A 359 2.35 -23.32 4.36
CA PRO A 359 1.22 -24.11 3.84
C PRO A 359 0.73 -23.60 2.48
N PHE A 360 1.56 -23.75 1.44
CA PHE A 360 1.16 -23.54 0.04
C PHE A 360 0.55 -24.82 -0.53
N ASN A 361 -0.53 -24.70 -1.33
CA ASN A 361 -1.15 -25.87 -1.97
C ASN A 361 -0.45 -26.33 -3.27
N ARG A 362 0.44 -25.50 -3.81
CA ARG A 362 1.27 -25.74 -5.00
C ARG A 362 2.43 -24.76 -5.00
N PHE A 363 3.44 -25.01 -5.82
CA PHE A 363 4.56 -24.08 -5.96
C PHE A 363 4.09 -22.68 -6.42
N PRO A 364 4.59 -21.59 -5.80
CA PRO A 364 4.24 -20.25 -6.19
C PRO A 364 4.56 -19.94 -7.66
N ARG A 365 3.66 -19.22 -8.32
CA ARG A 365 3.84 -18.65 -9.65
C ARG A 365 4.04 -17.15 -9.50
N ILE A 366 5.12 -16.66 -10.08
CA ILE A 366 5.54 -15.27 -9.90
C ILE A 366 5.31 -14.52 -11.21
N SER A 367 4.64 -13.38 -11.11
CA SER A 367 4.53 -12.42 -12.21
C SER A 367 4.72 -11.00 -11.69
N TYR A 368 5.00 -10.07 -12.60
CA TYR A 368 5.12 -8.66 -12.25
C TYR A 368 3.76 -7.99 -12.38
N LEU A 369 3.38 -7.20 -11.38
CA LEU A 369 2.22 -6.34 -11.46
C LEU A 369 2.53 -5.19 -12.42
N GLN A 370 1.90 -5.24 -13.59
CA GLN A 370 2.05 -4.22 -14.64
C GLN A 370 0.98 -3.14 -14.48
N PRO A 371 1.27 -1.88 -14.84
CA PRO A 371 0.31 -0.77 -14.88
C PRO A 371 -1.06 -1.10 -15.47
N GLY A 372 -1.10 -1.82 -16.60
CA GLY A 372 -2.36 -2.20 -17.26
C GLY A 372 -3.20 -3.23 -16.51
N LYS A 373 -2.74 -3.73 -15.35
CA LYS A 373 -3.51 -4.57 -14.43
C LYS A 373 -4.25 -3.77 -13.37
N LEU A 374 -4.05 -2.46 -13.30
CA LEU A 374 -4.78 -1.59 -12.38
C LEU A 374 -6.18 -1.31 -12.94
N ASP A 375 -7.21 -1.52 -12.12
CA ASP A 375 -8.60 -1.34 -12.47
C ASP A 375 -8.98 0.14 -12.54
N SER A 376 -9.87 0.50 -13.47
CA SER A 376 -10.48 1.83 -13.55
C SER A 376 -9.49 3.02 -13.70
N ILE A 377 -8.25 2.77 -14.13
CA ILE A 377 -7.28 3.83 -14.44
C ILE A 377 -7.28 4.13 -15.94
N ASN A 378 -7.48 5.40 -16.29
CA ASN A 378 -7.34 5.94 -17.63
C ASN A 378 -6.11 6.87 -17.65
N ASP A 379 -4.96 6.33 -18.04
CA ASP A 379 -3.72 7.10 -18.13
C ASP A 379 -3.52 7.66 -19.55
N GLN A 380 -3.49 9.00 -19.66
CA GLN A 380 -3.21 9.71 -20.91
C GLN A 380 -1.74 10.13 -21.03
N THR A 381 -0.95 9.95 -19.97
CA THR A 381 0.45 10.41 -19.90
C THR A 381 1.43 9.40 -20.49
N GLY A 382 1.06 8.11 -20.53
CA GLY A 382 1.94 7.02 -20.96
C GLY A 382 2.99 6.65 -19.90
N GLU A 383 2.70 6.98 -18.65
CA GLU A 383 3.45 6.69 -17.44
C GLU A 383 2.40 6.26 -16.41
N PRO A 384 2.32 4.95 -16.08
CA PRO A 384 3.47 4.24 -15.56
C PRO A 384 4.01 3.22 -16.57
N ARG A 385 5.33 3.08 -16.59
CA ARG A 385 6.02 2.23 -17.58
C ARG A 385 6.53 0.93 -16.99
N ASP A 386 6.70 0.88 -15.67
CA ASP A 386 7.31 -0.25 -15.00
C ASP A 386 6.68 -0.53 -13.62
N PRO A 387 6.93 -1.72 -13.05
CA PRO A 387 6.39 -2.11 -11.74
C PRO A 387 6.78 -1.19 -10.56
N ALA A 388 7.78 -0.32 -10.69
CA ALA A 388 8.19 0.62 -9.64
C ALA A 388 7.24 1.80 -9.47
N ASP A 389 6.41 2.07 -10.49
CA ASP A 389 5.50 3.21 -10.49
C ASP A 389 4.07 2.83 -10.05
N ILE A 390 3.81 1.60 -9.59
CA ILE A 390 2.44 1.12 -9.26
C ILE A 390 1.80 1.86 -8.07
N ALA A 391 2.54 2.04 -6.97
CA ALA A 391 2.03 2.58 -5.71
C ALA A 391 1.24 3.91 -5.85
N PRO A 392 1.75 4.97 -6.49
CA PRO A 392 1.00 6.24 -6.57
C PRO A 392 -0.29 6.13 -7.41
N PHE A 393 -0.34 5.23 -8.39
CA PHE A 393 -1.56 4.98 -9.18
C PHE A 393 -2.57 4.17 -8.40
N ALA A 394 -2.10 3.25 -7.57
CA ALA A 394 -2.94 2.51 -6.64
C ALA A 394 -3.57 3.44 -5.59
N LEU A 395 -2.83 4.42 -5.08
CA LEU A 395 -3.37 5.47 -4.21
C LEU A 395 -4.46 6.29 -4.91
N ALA A 396 -4.21 6.76 -6.14
CA ALA A 396 -5.23 7.48 -6.92
C ALA A 396 -6.49 6.61 -7.14
N ARG A 397 -6.31 5.32 -7.42
CA ARG A 397 -7.42 4.38 -7.58
C ARG A 397 -8.18 4.12 -6.28
N TYR A 398 -7.51 4.09 -5.14
CA TYR A 398 -8.15 3.97 -3.83
C TYR A 398 -9.06 5.19 -3.54
N THR A 399 -8.66 6.38 -3.95
CA THR A 399 -9.48 7.60 -3.79
C THR A 399 -10.85 7.51 -4.49
N LEU A 400 -10.95 6.78 -5.61
CA LEU A 400 -12.24 6.50 -6.27
C LEU A 400 -13.15 5.61 -5.41
N ASP A 401 -12.59 4.69 -4.62
CA ASP A 401 -13.39 3.87 -3.70
C ASP A 401 -13.90 4.71 -2.52
N LEU A 402 -13.11 5.67 -2.02
CA LEU A 402 -13.57 6.63 -1.01
C LEU A 402 -14.69 7.53 -1.51
N SER A 403 -14.56 8.10 -2.72
CA SER A 403 -15.59 9.00 -3.26
C SER A 403 -16.95 8.31 -3.41
N ARG A 404 -16.95 7.01 -3.73
CA ARG A 404 -18.18 6.21 -3.80
C ARG A 404 -18.84 6.06 -2.44
N GLN A 405 -18.06 5.85 -1.39
CA GLN A 405 -18.60 5.73 -0.02
C GLN A 405 -19.25 7.04 0.43
N GLU A 406 -18.64 8.19 0.12
CA GLU A 406 -19.18 9.51 0.48
C GLU A 406 -20.40 9.93 -0.36
N GLN A 407 -20.52 9.51 -1.62
CA GLN A 407 -21.71 9.78 -2.44
C GLN A 407 -22.97 9.02 -1.97
N HIS A 408 -22.80 8.04 -1.09
CA HIS A 408 -23.89 7.28 -0.47
C HIS A 408 -24.22 7.75 0.96
N GLU A 409 -23.53 8.77 1.47
CA GLU A 409 -23.88 9.51 2.70
C GLU A 409 -24.82 10.68 2.38
#